data_AF-A0A940X988-F1
#
_entry.id   AF-A0A940X988-F1
#
_cell.length_a   1.000
_cell.length_b   1.000
_cell.length_c   1.000
_cell.angle_alpha   90.00
_cell.angle_beta   90.00
_cell.angle_gamma   90.00
#
_symmetry.space_group_name_H-M   'P 1'
#
loop_
_entity.id
_entity.type
_entity.pdbx_description
1 polymer ?
#
loop_
_entity_poly.entity_id
_entity_poly.type
_entity_poly.pdbx_seq_one_letter_code
_entity_poly.pdbx_strand_id
1 'polypeptide(L)'
;MIKILGKELALSSTQIAFLRDRADAMNTINKYLEQNIFSEESKIFAIWSINYLMQNPNVTINQFKNWFMGTSEGQDGDYDAAYWENPNLTFQKQNLPTFIDFKSACPSKYTNAQSLCTDIGGEILTMYNAVIAKGKNLNTCAIRISRALNYSGIIIPSLPDNPDGSKNTALGSDGKKYIINARALNIWMKKTFGTSSSSYKHYTALQGGIKGENFPSLLDGKQGIYSMVSKGEIQKAWGTGHADLLENGECLLNCHFYDTNNEFVPVDYIDVWILN
;
A
#
# COMPACT_ATOMS: atom_id res chain seq x y z
N MET A 1 -24.87 13.43 16.94
CA MET A 1 -24.20 12.59 15.92
C MET A 1 -25.17 11.68 15.17
N ILE A 2 -25.72 10.61 15.77
CA ILE A 2 -26.56 9.64 15.02
C ILE A 2 -27.75 10.23 14.26
N LYS A 3 -28.41 11.28 14.79
CA LYS A 3 -29.49 11.99 14.09
C LYS A 3 -29.00 12.74 12.83
N ILE A 4 -27.78 13.29 12.88
CA ILE A 4 -27.16 14.00 11.77
C ILE A 4 -26.79 12.98 10.69
N LEU A 5 -26.03 11.94 11.05
CA LEU A 5 -25.67 10.86 10.12
C LEU A 5 -26.89 10.19 9.49
N GLY A 6 -27.92 9.90 10.29
CA GLY A 6 -29.15 9.29 9.80
C GLY A 6 -29.85 10.13 8.74
N LYS A 7 -29.80 11.46 8.86
CA LYS A 7 -30.37 12.39 7.88
C LYS A 7 -29.46 12.55 6.66
N GLU A 8 -28.18 12.84 6.87
CA GLU A 8 -27.21 13.14 5.79
C GLU A 8 -26.97 11.93 4.86
N LEU A 9 -27.02 10.71 5.40
CA LEU A 9 -26.78 9.48 4.65
C LEU A 9 -28.07 8.71 4.32
N ALA A 10 -29.24 9.26 4.67
CA ALA A 10 -30.54 8.60 4.52
C ALA A 10 -30.55 7.15 5.05
N LEU A 11 -30.03 6.94 6.27
CA LEU A 11 -29.84 5.61 6.84
C LEU A 11 -31.16 4.91 7.18
N SER A 12 -31.22 3.60 6.94
CA SER A 12 -32.31 2.74 7.41
C SER A 12 -32.32 2.62 8.93
N SER A 13 -33.45 2.18 9.49
CA SER A 13 -33.57 1.89 10.92
C SER A 13 -32.54 0.86 11.41
N THR A 14 -32.24 -0.16 10.59
CA THR A 14 -31.22 -1.18 10.89
C THR A 14 -29.81 -0.59 10.94
N GLN A 15 -29.44 0.26 9.97
CA GLN A 15 -28.14 0.94 9.97
C GLN A 15 -28.00 1.89 11.16
N ILE A 16 -29.08 2.60 11.52
CA ILE A 16 -29.11 3.47 12.70
C ILE A 16 -28.92 2.66 13.98
N ALA A 17 -29.59 1.51 14.11
CA ALA A 17 -29.42 0.61 15.26
C ALA A 17 -27.98 0.10 15.35
N PHE A 18 -27.43 -0.39 14.24
CA PHE A 18 -26.04 -0.83 14.16
C PHE A 18 -25.04 0.25 14.64
N LEU A 19 -25.16 1.48 14.16
CA LEU A 19 -24.27 2.57 14.55
C LEU A 19 -24.42 3.00 16.02
N ARG A 20 -25.59 2.80 16.64
CA ARG A 20 -25.76 3.02 18.09
C ARG A 20 -25.00 1.98 18.90
N ASP A 21 -24.98 0.75 18.44
CA ASP A 21 -24.29 -0.37 19.11
C ASP A 21 -22.78 -0.39 18.80
N ARG A 22 -22.36 0.26 17.70
CA ARG A 22 -20.96 0.39 17.25
C ARG A 22 -20.50 1.85 17.24
N ALA A 23 -20.35 2.42 18.44
CA ALA A 23 -19.90 3.80 18.62
C ALA A 23 -18.52 4.09 17.99
N ASP A 24 -17.64 3.08 17.94
CA ASP A 24 -16.34 3.13 17.26
C ASP A 24 -16.48 3.38 15.75
N ALA A 25 -17.37 2.63 15.09
CA ALA A 25 -17.69 2.81 13.68
C ALA A 25 -18.37 4.16 13.43
N MET A 26 -19.36 4.52 14.25
CA MET A 26 -20.08 5.80 14.12
C MET A 26 -19.13 7.00 14.19
N ASN A 27 -18.24 7.03 15.19
CA ASN A 27 -17.28 8.12 15.36
C ASN A 27 -16.27 8.19 14.21
N THR A 28 -15.81 7.03 13.72
CA THR A 28 -14.86 6.94 12.61
C THR A 28 -15.47 7.45 11.31
N ILE A 29 -16.70 7.02 11.00
CA ILE A 29 -17.42 7.45 9.80
C ILE A 29 -17.80 8.93 9.87
N ASN A 30 -18.24 9.43 11.03
CA ASN A 30 -18.52 10.86 11.19
C ASN A 30 -17.28 11.72 10.96
N LYS A 31 -16.15 11.35 11.57
CA LYS A 31 -14.88 12.06 11.38
C LYS A 31 -14.44 12.05 9.91
N TYR A 32 -14.61 10.91 9.24
CA TYR A 32 -14.31 10.78 7.83
C TYR A 32 -15.14 11.74 6.97
N LEU A 33 -16.46 11.81 7.20
CA LEU A 33 -17.35 12.73 6.50
C LEU A 33 -17.01 14.19 6.76
N GLU A 34 -16.70 14.56 8.02
CA GLU A 34 -16.30 15.92 8.39
C GLU A 34 -15.01 16.35 7.66
N GLN A 35 -14.02 15.46 7.59
CA GLN A 35 -12.76 15.72 6.89
C GLN A 35 -12.94 15.89 5.39
N ASN A 36 -13.97 15.27 4.81
CA ASN A 36 -14.30 15.33 3.39
C ASN A 36 -15.50 16.23 3.10
N ILE A 37 -15.85 17.12 4.05
CA ILE A 37 -16.87 18.16 3.89
C ILE A 37 -18.22 17.58 3.41
N PHE A 38 -18.52 16.34 3.80
CA PHE A 38 -19.73 15.63 3.39
C PHE A 38 -19.96 15.63 1.87
N SER A 39 -18.89 15.49 1.07
CA SER A 39 -19.01 15.31 -0.38
C SER A 39 -19.84 14.06 -0.73
N GLU A 40 -20.43 14.02 -1.93
CA GLU A 40 -21.22 12.87 -2.36
C GLU A 40 -20.41 11.57 -2.38
N GLU A 41 -19.14 11.63 -2.77
CA GLU A 41 -18.21 10.49 -2.75
C GLU A 41 -17.98 10.00 -1.32
N SER A 42 -17.79 10.93 -0.37
CA SER A 42 -17.60 10.57 1.03
C SER A 42 -18.86 9.94 1.65
N LYS A 43 -20.06 10.39 1.25
CA LYS A 43 -21.34 9.79 1.66
C LYS A 43 -21.51 8.39 1.09
N ILE A 44 -21.19 8.20 -0.20
CA ILE A 44 -21.22 6.88 -0.86
C ILE A 44 -20.29 5.90 -0.14
N PHE A 45 -19.07 6.34 0.19
CA PHE A 45 -18.14 5.50 0.94
C PHE A 45 -18.65 5.21 2.36
N ALA A 46 -19.18 6.20 3.06
CA ALA A 46 -19.74 6.02 4.40
C ALA A 46 -20.88 4.98 4.40
N ILE A 47 -21.81 5.06 3.44
CA ILE A 47 -22.91 4.09 3.30
C ILE A 47 -22.37 2.68 3.03
N TRP A 48 -21.42 2.54 2.09
CA TRP A 48 -20.77 1.26 1.83
C TRP A 48 -20.05 0.71 3.07
N SER A 49 -19.33 1.56 3.80
CA SER A 49 -18.60 1.19 5.03
C SER A 49 -19.53 0.64 6.10
N ILE A 50 -20.68 1.29 6.31
CA ILE A 50 -21.70 0.83 7.27
C ILE A 50 -22.18 -0.57 6.87
N ASN A 51 -22.53 -0.77 5.60
CA ASN A 51 -23.02 -2.05 5.11
C ASN A 51 -21.96 -3.15 5.21
N TYR A 52 -20.71 -2.84 4.85
CA TYR A 52 -19.59 -3.77 4.97
C TYR A 52 -19.40 -4.23 6.42
N LEU A 53 -19.38 -3.30 7.38
CA LEU A 53 -19.20 -3.62 8.81
C LEU A 53 -20.41 -4.36 9.40
N MET A 54 -21.62 -4.11 8.91
CA MET A 54 -22.82 -4.88 9.27
C MET A 54 -22.75 -6.33 8.78
N GLN A 55 -22.22 -6.55 7.58
CA GLN A 55 -22.07 -7.88 6.98
C GLN A 55 -20.86 -8.65 7.54
N ASN A 56 -19.88 -7.93 8.10
CA ASN A 56 -18.65 -8.48 8.66
C ASN A 56 -18.50 -8.10 10.14
N PRO A 57 -19.37 -8.63 11.04
CA PRO A 57 -19.44 -8.17 12.43
C PRO A 57 -18.17 -8.40 13.25
N ASN A 58 -17.32 -9.34 12.82
CA ASN A 58 -16.03 -9.64 13.46
C ASN A 58 -14.90 -8.68 13.03
N VAL A 59 -15.11 -7.86 12.00
CA VAL A 59 -14.12 -6.87 11.57
C VAL A 59 -14.08 -5.72 12.58
N THR A 60 -12.90 -5.53 13.17
CA THR A 60 -12.64 -4.39 14.05
C THR A 60 -12.55 -3.10 13.23
N ILE A 61 -12.82 -1.96 13.86
CA ILE A 61 -12.68 -0.67 13.16
C ILE A 61 -11.21 -0.39 12.74
N ASN A 62 -10.24 -0.96 13.44
CA ASN A 62 -8.82 -0.81 13.09
C ASN A 62 -8.46 -1.58 11.82
N GLN A 63 -8.91 -2.83 11.71
CA GLN A 63 -8.78 -3.62 10.48
C GLN A 63 -9.45 -2.91 9.31
N PHE A 64 -10.69 -2.45 9.50
CA PHE A 64 -11.41 -1.71 8.46
C PHE A 64 -10.63 -0.47 7.99
N LYS A 65 -10.07 0.31 8.92
CA LYS A 65 -9.25 1.47 8.58
C LYS A 65 -7.97 1.09 7.83
N ASN A 66 -7.29 0.05 8.29
CA ASN A 66 -6.06 -0.45 7.64
C ASN A 66 -6.31 -0.82 6.18
N TRP A 67 -7.44 -1.49 5.92
CA TRP A 67 -7.78 -1.95 4.59
C TRP A 67 -8.32 -0.85 3.67
N PHE A 68 -9.25 -0.02 4.17
CA PHE A 68 -10.10 0.81 3.32
C PHE A 68 -10.01 2.33 3.60
N MET A 69 -9.20 2.77 4.55
CA MET A 69 -9.10 4.20 4.89
C MET A 69 -7.66 4.73 4.81
N GLY A 70 -6.81 4.05 4.04
CA GLY A 70 -5.50 4.57 3.66
C GLY A 70 -5.64 5.74 2.69
N THR A 71 -4.71 6.68 2.75
CA THR A 71 -4.64 7.84 1.83
C THR A 71 -3.41 7.70 0.95
N SER A 72 -3.48 8.14 -0.31
CA SER A 72 -2.31 8.14 -1.22
C SER A 72 -1.07 8.70 -0.54
N GLU A 73 0.04 7.97 -0.67
CA GLU A 73 1.36 8.39 -0.22
C GLU A 73 2.06 9.32 -1.23
N GLY A 74 1.38 9.65 -2.33
CA GLY A 74 1.89 10.45 -3.44
C GLY A 74 2.51 9.62 -4.55
N GLN A 75 3.13 10.31 -5.50
CA GLN A 75 3.82 9.68 -6.63
C GLN A 75 5.10 8.96 -6.17
N ASP A 76 5.34 7.78 -6.72
CA ASP A 76 6.62 7.07 -6.65
C ASP A 76 7.51 7.43 -7.85
N GLY A 77 8.75 6.90 -7.88
CA GLY A 77 9.70 7.20 -8.97
C GLY A 77 9.19 6.80 -10.36
N ASP A 78 9.85 7.24 -11.42
CA ASP A 78 9.42 6.93 -12.79
C ASP A 78 9.57 5.44 -13.14
N TYR A 79 8.70 4.93 -14.01
CA TYR A 79 8.65 3.53 -14.43
C TYR A 79 8.97 3.37 -15.92
N ASP A 80 10.11 2.75 -16.24
CA ASP A 80 10.47 2.38 -17.62
C ASP A 80 9.88 1.01 -18.01
N ALA A 81 8.74 1.05 -18.68
CA ALA A 81 8.08 -0.16 -19.17
C ALA A 81 8.96 -0.98 -20.14
N ALA A 82 9.79 -0.33 -20.97
CA ALA A 82 10.63 -1.04 -21.94
C ALA A 82 11.71 -1.88 -21.26
N TYR A 83 12.28 -1.37 -20.17
CA TYR A 83 13.20 -2.13 -19.33
C TYR A 83 12.48 -3.22 -18.53
N TRP A 84 11.46 -2.86 -17.76
CA TRP A 84 10.84 -3.74 -16.76
C TRP A 84 10.01 -4.86 -17.36
N GLU A 85 9.34 -4.61 -18.49
CA GLU A 85 8.48 -5.61 -19.16
C GLU A 85 9.27 -6.47 -20.16
N ASN A 86 10.58 -6.27 -20.28
CA ASN A 86 11.43 -7.12 -21.11
C ASN A 86 11.37 -8.58 -20.61
N PRO A 87 10.91 -9.54 -21.44
CA PRO A 87 10.81 -10.94 -21.04
C PRO A 87 12.17 -11.58 -20.78
N ASN A 88 13.25 -11.04 -21.38
CA ASN A 88 14.62 -11.52 -21.21
C ASN A 88 15.35 -10.87 -20.03
N LEU A 89 14.74 -9.86 -19.37
CA LEU A 89 15.29 -9.29 -18.15
C LEU A 89 15.26 -10.34 -17.04
N THR A 90 16.43 -10.71 -16.53
CA THR A 90 16.60 -11.67 -15.44
C THR A 90 17.45 -11.06 -14.34
N PHE A 91 17.22 -11.54 -13.11
CA PHE A 91 18.03 -11.18 -11.94
C PHE A 91 18.56 -12.45 -11.29
N GLN A 92 19.67 -12.32 -10.57
CA GLN A 92 20.19 -13.42 -9.76
C GLN A 92 19.11 -13.86 -8.75
N LYS A 93 18.80 -15.15 -8.76
CA LYS A 93 17.83 -15.73 -7.83
C LYS A 93 18.34 -15.62 -6.40
N GLN A 94 17.44 -15.28 -5.50
CA GLN A 94 17.69 -15.22 -4.06
C GLN A 94 16.53 -15.93 -3.34
N ASN A 95 16.79 -16.48 -2.17
CA ASN A 95 15.73 -17.01 -1.33
C ASN A 95 15.00 -15.84 -0.64
N LEU A 96 13.71 -16.03 -0.35
CA LEU A 96 12.98 -15.10 0.50
C LEU A 96 13.64 -15.02 1.89
N PRO A 97 13.64 -13.85 2.55
CA PRO A 97 14.05 -13.75 3.95
C PRO A 97 13.04 -14.45 4.87
N THR A 98 13.42 -14.68 6.13
CA THR A 98 12.45 -15.08 7.15
C THR A 98 11.52 -13.91 7.49
N PHE A 99 10.32 -14.20 8.00
CA PHE A 99 9.39 -13.16 8.44
C PHE A 99 9.99 -12.32 9.58
N ILE A 100 10.69 -12.96 10.51
CA ILE A 100 11.32 -12.29 11.66
C ILE A 100 12.40 -11.32 11.19
N ASP A 101 13.32 -11.76 10.32
CA ASP A 101 14.40 -10.91 9.82
C ASP A 101 13.83 -9.74 9.02
N PHE A 102 12.89 -10.01 8.12
CA PHE A 102 12.24 -8.98 7.31
C PHE A 102 11.47 -7.96 8.16
N LYS A 103 10.68 -8.43 9.14
CA LYS A 103 9.92 -7.57 10.07
C LYS A 103 10.86 -6.72 10.92
N SER A 104 11.94 -7.29 11.44
CA SER A 104 12.92 -6.57 12.26
C SER A 104 13.67 -5.48 11.47
N ALA A 105 13.85 -5.69 10.17
CA ALA A 105 14.48 -4.76 9.25
C ALA A 105 13.52 -3.68 8.72
N CYS A 106 12.21 -3.89 8.82
CA CYS A 106 11.20 -2.97 8.32
C CYS A 106 11.12 -1.71 9.20
N PRO A 107 11.17 -0.49 8.62
CA PRO A 107 10.97 0.73 9.38
C PRO A 107 9.63 0.73 10.10
N SER A 108 9.62 1.20 11.35
CA SER A 108 8.37 1.27 12.12
C SER A 108 7.31 2.12 11.42
N LYS A 109 6.03 1.87 11.75
CA LYS A 109 4.91 2.72 11.29
C LYS A 109 5.01 4.19 11.72
N TYR A 110 5.83 4.50 12.71
CA TYR A 110 6.05 5.86 13.22
C TYR A 110 7.21 6.58 12.53
N THR A 111 8.04 5.85 11.77
CA THR A 111 9.11 6.45 10.97
C THR A 111 8.47 7.15 9.79
N ASN A 112 8.52 8.49 9.74
CA ASN A 112 8.02 9.27 8.60
C ASN A 112 9.04 9.31 7.43
N ALA A 113 8.62 9.84 6.27
CA ALA A 113 9.47 9.90 5.08
C ALA A 113 10.79 10.66 5.31
N GLN A 114 10.74 11.81 6.01
CA GLN A 114 11.92 12.60 6.33
C GLN A 114 12.94 11.80 7.14
N SER A 115 12.48 11.15 8.21
CA SER A 115 13.33 10.38 9.12
C SER A 115 13.93 9.19 8.37
N LEU A 116 13.11 8.44 7.62
CA LEU A 116 13.57 7.33 6.81
C LEU A 116 14.66 7.75 5.80
N CYS A 117 14.40 8.80 5.02
CA CYS A 117 15.34 9.26 4.00
C CYS A 117 16.62 9.84 4.63
N THR A 118 16.52 10.50 5.78
CA THR A 118 17.68 11.00 6.54
C THR A 118 18.52 9.85 7.06
N ASP A 119 17.90 8.82 7.63
CA ASP A 119 18.57 7.63 8.17
C ASP A 119 19.26 6.80 7.07
N ILE A 120 18.74 6.80 5.84
CA ILE A 120 19.37 6.15 4.69
C ILE A 120 20.49 7.01 4.10
N GLY A 121 20.29 8.32 4.00
CA GLY A 121 21.24 9.25 3.40
C GLY A 121 21.39 9.09 1.88
N GLY A 122 22.54 9.51 1.35
CA GLY A 122 22.95 9.32 -0.04
C GLY A 122 22.02 9.96 -1.08
N GLU A 123 21.84 9.24 -2.19
CA GLU A 123 20.94 9.62 -3.28
C GLU A 123 19.47 9.62 -2.83
N ILE A 124 19.09 8.79 -1.84
CA ILE A 124 17.74 8.76 -1.29
C ILE A 124 17.40 10.09 -0.59
N LEU A 125 18.30 10.60 0.27
CA LEU A 125 18.09 11.89 0.93
C LEU A 125 18.12 13.05 -0.08
N THR A 126 19.01 12.98 -1.07
CA THR A 126 19.07 13.96 -2.16
C THR A 126 17.74 14.03 -2.93
N MET A 127 17.19 12.88 -3.30
CA MET A 127 15.91 12.76 -3.99
C MET A 127 14.76 13.30 -3.14
N TYR A 128 14.71 12.91 -1.86
CA TYR A 128 13.71 13.42 -0.91
C TYR A 128 13.72 14.95 -0.86
N ASN A 129 14.89 15.56 -0.64
CA ASN A 129 15.03 17.02 -0.57
C ASN A 129 14.58 17.71 -1.87
N ALA A 130 14.87 17.12 -3.04
CA ALA A 130 14.44 17.66 -4.33
C ALA A 130 12.91 17.60 -4.53
N VAL A 131 12.24 16.58 -4.00
CA VAL A 131 10.77 16.45 -4.05
C VAL A 131 10.12 17.45 -3.10
N ILE A 132 10.61 17.57 -1.86
CA ILE A 132 10.10 18.53 -0.89
C ILE A 132 10.30 19.98 -1.36
N ALA A 133 11.44 20.31 -1.98
CA ALA A 133 11.70 21.64 -2.52
C ALA A 133 10.69 22.07 -3.61
N LYS A 134 10.00 21.10 -4.24
CA LYS A 134 8.92 21.34 -5.21
C LYS A 134 7.52 21.38 -4.56
N GLY A 135 7.44 21.35 -3.23
CA GLY A 135 6.17 21.32 -2.49
C GLY A 135 5.39 20.01 -2.67
N LYS A 136 6.09 18.91 -3.00
CA LYS A 136 5.48 17.58 -3.22
C LYS A 136 5.86 16.62 -2.08
N ASN A 137 5.12 15.51 -1.97
CA ASN A 137 5.45 14.40 -1.08
C ASN A 137 6.14 13.28 -1.87
N LEU A 138 7.12 12.62 -1.25
CA LEU A 138 7.76 11.43 -1.79
C LEU A 138 7.05 10.19 -1.23
N ASN A 139 6.55 9.33 -2.12
CA ASN A 139 6.08 8.01 -1.73
C ASN A 139 7.28 7.14 -1.30
N THR A 140 7.21 6.57 -0.10
CA THR A 140 8.33 5.81 0.49
C THR A 140 8.07 4.31 0.60
N CYS A 141 6.93 3.80 0.13
CA CYS A 141 6.57 2.39 0.28
C CYS A 141 7.67 1.45 -0.27
N ALA A 142 8.11 1.68 -1.51
CA ALA A 142 9.16 0.89 -2.16
C ALA A 142 10.52 1.03 -1.47
N ILE A 143 10.82 2.21 -0.92
CA ILE A 143 12.07 2.47 -0.19
C ILE A 143 12.08 1.70 1.15
N ARG A 144 10.95 1.67 1.87
CA ARG A 144 10.81 0.92 3.13
C ARG A 144 11.02 -0.57 2.91
N ILE A 145 10.39 -1.13 1.87
CA ILE A 145 10.53 -2.54 1.55
C ILE A 145 11.93 -2.85 1.01
N SER A 146 12.50 -1.98 0.18
CA SER A 146 13.90 -2.10 -0.22
C SER A 146 14.86 -2.11 0.98
N ARG A 147 14.61 -1.26 1.99
CA ARG A 147 15.37 -1.28 3.25
C ARG A 147 15.19 -2.60 3.99
N ALA A 148 13.94 -3.06 4.16
CA ALA A 148 13.65 -4.31 4.84
C ALA A 148 14.37 -5.50 4.18
N LEU A 149 14.30 -5.58 2.85
CA LEU A 149 15.01 -6.58 2.04
C LEU A 149 16.54 -6.52 2.23
N ASN A 150 17.11 -5.33 2.07
CA ASN A 150 18.54 -5.08 2.22
C ASN A 150 19.08 -5.50 3.59
N TYR A 151 18.31 -5.23 4.65
CA TYR A 151 18.71 -5.51 6.03
C TYR A 151 18.27 -6.90 6.51
N SER A 152 17.50 -7.63 5.70
CA SER A 152 17.19 -9.06 5.88
C SER A 152 18.04 -9.97 4.99
N GLY A 153 19.19 -9.48 4.50
CA GLY A 153 20.18 -10.27 3.74
C GLY A 153 19.93 -10.38 2.24
N ILE A 154 18.94 -9.67 1.68
CA ILE A 154 18.70 -9.64 0.24
C ILE A 154 19.54 -8.53 -0.40
N ILE A 155 20.21 -8.84 -1.51
CA ILE A 155 21.02 -7.88 -2.24
C ILE A 155 20.19 -7.30 -3.39
N ILE A 156 19.92 -6.00 -3.34
CA ILE A 156 19.36 -5.26 -4.46
C ILE A 156 20.52 -4.79 -5.36
N PRO A 157 20.57 -5.17 -6.65
CA PRO A 157 21.65 -4.76 -7.54
C PRO A 157 21.51 -3.28 -7.93
N SER A 158 22.58 -2.70 -8.46
CA SER A 158 22.47 -1.43 -9.18
C SER A 158 21.73 -1.68 -10.49
N LEU A 159 20.66 -0.93 -10.73
CA LEU A 159 19.90 -0.98 -11.98
C LEU A 159 20.29 0.20 -12.88
N PRO A 160 20.16 0.05 -14.21
CA PRO A 160 20.39 1.17 -15.12
C PRO A 160 19.40 2.30 -14.84
N ASP A 161 19.82 3.52 -15.14
CA ASP A 161 18.94 4.67 -15.16
C ASP A 161 17.91 4.53 -16.28
N ASN A 162 16.74 5.14 -16.10
CA ASN A 162 15.72 5.24 -17.13
C ASN A 162 16.20 6.18 -18.25
N PRO A 163 15.64 6.08 -19.47
CA PRO A 163 16.01 6.93 -20.61
C PRO A 163 15.88 8.44 -20.38
N ASP A 164 15.00 8.85 -19.46
CA ASP A 164 14.79 10.25 -19.06
C ASP A 164 15.76 10.74 -17.97
N GLY A 165 16.69 9.88 -17.53
CA GLY A 165 17.68 10.16 -16.49
C GLY A 165 17.18 9.91 -15.06
N SER A 166 15.94 9.47 -14.88
CA SER A 166 15.44 9.04 -13.57
C SER A 166 16.03 7.68 -13.16
N LYS A 167 15.96 7.36 -11.86
CA LYS A 167 16.66 6.21 -11.27
C LYS A 167 15.73 5.02 -11.06
N ASN A 168 16.12 3.82 -11.52
CA ASN A 168 15.47 2.57 -11.09
C ASN A 168 15.90 2.14 -9.68
N THR A 169 17.16 2.44 -9.32
CA THR A 169 17.67 2.30 -7.96
C THR A 169 18.47 3.51 -7.52
N ALA A 170 18.35 3.89 -6.25
CA ALA A 170 19.17 4.93 -5.63
C ALA A 170 20.11 4.33 -4.57
N LEU A 171 21.31 4.89 -4.44
CA LEU A 171 22.34 4.52 -3.47
C LEU A 171 22.14 5.23 -2.12
N GLY A 172 21.99 4.47 -1.04
CA GLY A 172 22.05 5.02 0.32
C GLY A 172 23.48 5.30 0.76
N SER A 173 23.65 6.12 1.81
CA SER A 173 24.96 6.34 2.46
C SER A 173 25.50 5.07 3.13
N ASP A 174 24.64 4.08 3.34
CA ASP A 174 24.99 2.75 3.85
C ASP A 174 25.55 1.79 2.77
N GLY A 175 25.78 2.30 1.55
CA GLY A 175 26.31 1.54 0.43
C GLY A 175 25.31 0.60 -0.23
N LYS A 176 24.04 0.59 0.19
CA LYS A 176 23.01 -0.30 -0.36
C LYS A 176 22.16 0.40 -1.42
N LYS A 177 21.53 -0.39 -2.29
CA LYS A 177 20.70 0.10 -3.39
C LYS A 177 19.23 -0.09 -3.04
N TYR A 178 18.40 0.87 -3.42
CA TYR A 178 16.99 0.92 -3.07
C TYR A 178 16.16 1.08 -4.33
N ILE A 179 15.20 0.18 -4.57
CA ILE A 179 14.20 0.36 -5.61
C ILE A 179 13.17 1.38 -5.10
N ILE A 180 12.90 2.40 -5.91
CA ILE A 180 12.11 3.58 -5.49
C ILE A 180 10.70 3.64 -6.09
N ASN A 181 10.37 2.71 -6.99
CA ASN A 181 9.07 2.60 -7.64
C ASN A 181 8.39 1.27 -7.23
N ALA A 182 7.12 1.32 -6.86
CA ALA A 182 6.40 0.17 -6.30
C ALA A 182 6.16 -0.93 -7.34
N ARG A 183 5.81 -0.57 -8.58
CA ARG A 183 5.63 -1.53 -9.68
C ARG A 183 6.95 -2.17 -10.10
N ALA A 184 8.02 -1.39 -10.18
CA ALA A 184 9.37 -1.88 -10.43
C ALA A 184 9.81 -2.89 -9.35
N LEU A 185 9.55 -2.58 -8.07
CA LEU A 185 9.83 -3.48 -6.96
C LEU A 185 9.06 -4.79 -7.09
N ASN A 186 7.76 -4.74 -7.42
CA ASN A 186 6.95 -5.93 -7.67
C ASN A 186 7.58 -6.84 -8.74
N ILE A 187 7.90 -6.27 -9.90
CA ILE A 187 8.47 -7.00 -11.04
C ILE A 187 9.83 -7.58 -10.68
N TRP A 188 10.68 -6.80 -10.01
CA TRP A 188 11.97 -7.26 -9.52
C TRP A 188 11.82 -8.43 -8.55
N MET A 189 10.88 -8.38 -7.60
CA MET A 189 10.63 -9.49 -6.66
C MET A 189 10.15 -10.74 -7.37
N LYS A 190 9.25 -10.62 -8.36
CA LYS A 190 8.80 -11.78 -9.19
C LYS A 190 9.98 -12.42 -9.92
N LYS A 191 10.86 -11.62 -10.51
CA LYS A 191 12.04 -12.10 -11.23
C LYS A 191 13.14 -12.62 -10.28
N THR A 192 13.25 -12.12 -9.05
CA THR A 192 14.28 -12.49 -8.06
C THR A 192 13.89 -13.71 -7.23
N PHE A 193 12.69 -13.73 -6.65
CA PHE A 193 12.20 -14.80 -5.77
C PHE A 193 11.39 -15.87 -6.52
N GLY A 194 10.87 -15.53 -7.70
CA GLY A 194 9.92 -16.38 -8.42
C GLY A 194 8.49 -16.24 -7.94
N THR A 195 7.60 -17.00 -8.56
CA THR A 195 6.14 -16.97 -8.36
C THR A 195 5.57 -18.34 -8.03
N SER A 196 6.35 -19.18 -7.32
CA SER A 196 5.92 -20.51 -6.89
C SER A 196 4.78 -20.41 -5.87
N SER A 197 3.68 -21.12 -6.11
CA SER A 197 2.42 -20.99 -5.33
C SER A 197 2.54 -21.33 -3.84
N SER A 198 3.63 -21.96 -3.40
CA SER A 198 3.93 -22.27 -2.00
C SER A 198 4.27 -21.04 -1.16
N SER A 199 4.99 -20.08 -1.75
CA SER A 199 5.47 -18.85 -1.09
C SER A 199 5.00 -17.57 -1.79
N TYR A 200 4.15 -17.70 -2.81
CA TYR A 200 3.62 -16.58 -3.57
C TYR A 200 2.12 -16.74 -3.80
N LYS A 201 1.38 -15.65 -3.65
CA LYS A 201 -0.04 -15.52 -4.01
C LYS A 201 -0.23 -14.34 -4.94
N HIS A 202 -1.10 -14.52 -5.93
CA HIS A 202 -1.53 -13.49 -6.87
C HIS A 202 -3.04 -13.36 -6.78
N TYR A 203 -3.52 -12.13 -6.59
CA TYR A 203 -4.93 -11.79 -6.52
C TYR A 203 -5.24 -10.69 -7.53
N THR A 204 -6.13 -11.01 -8.47
CA THR A 204 -6.59 -10.06 -9.49
C THR A 204 -7.63 -9.09 -8.92
N ALA A 205 -7.84 -7.97 -9.62
CA ALA A 205 -8.95 -7.04 -9.36
C ALA A 205 -10.31 -7.75 -9.24
N LEU A 206 -10.57 -8.75 -10.09
CA LEU A 206 -11.82 -9.51 -10.09
C LEU A 206 -12.02 -10.29 -8.79
N GLN A 207 -10.95 -10.91 -8.27
CA GLN A 207 -11.01 -11.64 -7.00
C GLN A 207 -11.25 -10.69 -5.82
N GLY A 208 -10.78 -9.44 -5.91
CA GLY A 208 -11.02 -8.39 -4.92
C GLY A 208 -12.49 -7.99 -4.76
N GLY A 209 -13.36 -8.30 -5.72
CA GLY A 209 -14.78 -7.93 -5.65
C GLY A 209 -15.02 -6.43 -5.80
N ILE A 210 -16.22 -5.99 -5.44
CA ILE A 210 -16.57 -4.57 -5.54
C ILE A 210 -15.80 -3.82 -4.46
N LYS A 211 -15.06 -2.78 -4.86
CA LYS A 211 -14.25 -1.96 -3.95
C LYS A 211 -13.21 -2.73 -3.12
N GLY A 212 -12.75 -3.89 -3.61
CA GLY A 212 -11.74 -4.69 -2.90
C GLY A 212 -12.27 -5.40 -1.65
N GLU A 213 -13.59 -5.48 -1.47
CA GLU A 213 -14.25 -6.05 -0.28
C GLU A 213 -13.85 -7.49 0.06
N ASN A 214 -13.38 -8.26 -0.94
CA ASN A 214 -12.92 -9.64 -0.75
C ASN A 214 -11.44 -9.75 -0.39
N PHE A 215 -10.62 -8.71 -0.59
CA PHE A 215 -9.19 -8.77 -0.28
C PHE A 215 -8.87 -9.09 1.19
N PRO A 216 -9.60 -8.56 2.19
CA PRO A 216 -9.39 -8.96 3.58
C PRO A 216 -9.44 -10.48 3.79
N SER A 217 -10.46 -11.16 3.29
CA SER A 217 -10.57 -12.63 3.38
C SER A 217 -9.49 -13.35 2.57
N LEU A 218 -9.10 -12.79 1.42
CA LEU A 218 -8.00 -13.36 0.62
C LEU A 218 -6.65 -13.23 1.32
N LEU A 219 -6.46 -12.22 2.17
CA LEU A 219 -5.21 -11.96 2.89
C LEU A 219 -5.19 -12.51 4.31
N ASP A 220 -6.33 -12.98 4.82
CA ASP A 220 -6.46 -13.52 6.17
C ASP A 220 -5.39 -14.58 6.49
N GLY A 221 -4.83 -14.47 7.71
CA GLY A 221 -3.76 -15.32 8.23
C GLY A 221 -2.41 -15.23 7.51
N LYS A 222 -2.23 -14.33 6.53
CA LYS A 222 -0.97 -14.23 5.77
C LYS A 222 -0.02 -13.23 6.38
N GLN A 223 1.26 -13.54 6.27
CA GLN A 223 2.35 -12.68 6.70
C GLN A 223 3.46 -12.70 5.65
N GLY A 224 4.11 -11.56 5.45
CA GLY A 224 5.22 -11.43 4.51
C GLY A 224 5.27 -10.09 3.79
N ILE A 225 5.55 -10.11 2.50
CA ILE A 225 5.70 -8.90 1.68
C ILE A 225 4.43 -8.71 0.86
N TYR A 226 3.71 -7.62 1.12
CA TYR A 226 2.55 -7.17 0.35
C TYR A 226 3.02 -6.26 -0.79
N SER A 227 2.50 -6.47 -2.00
CA SER A 227 2.75 -5.59 -3.14
C SER A 227 1.50 -5.46 -4.00
N MET A 228 0.98 -4.24 -4.09
CA MET A 228 -0.15 -3.87 -4.92
C MET A 228 0.33 -3.12 -6.15
N VAL A 229 -0.24 -3.42 -7.31
CA VAL A 229 -0.09 -2.60 -8.51
C VAL A 229 -1.44 -1.95 -8.81
N SER A 230 -1.45 -0.63 -8.90
CA SER A 230 -2.65 0.14 -9.23
C SER A 230 -2.90 0.14 -10.73
N LYS A 231 -4.17 0.25 -11.15
CA LYS A 231 -4.50 0.37 -12.57
C LYS A 231 -3.95 1.63 -13.20
N GLY A 232 -3.63 1.55 -14.50
CA GLY A 232 -2.95 2.60 -15.26
C GLY A 232 -3.62 3.97 -15.17
N GLU A 233 -4.95 4.03 -15.17
CA GLU A 233 -5.72 5.27 -15.15
C GLU A 233 -5.49 6.14 -13.90
N ILE A 234 -5.10 5.55 -12.76
CA ILE A 234 -4.86 6.31 -11.52
C ILE A 234 -3.38 6.56 -11.24
N GLN A 235 -2.45 5.91 -11.96
CA GLN A 235 -1.02 5.92 -11.58
C GLN A 235 -0.45 7.35 -11.50
N LYS A 236 -0.84 8.23 -12.43
CA LYS A 236 -0.40 9.63 -12.47
C LYS A 236 -0.88 10.47 -11.27
N ALA A 237 -1.99 10.09 -10.64
CA ALA A 237 -2.54 10.80 -9.48
C ALA A 237 -2.12 10.14 -8.16
N TRP A 238 -2.00 8.81 -8.16
CA TRP A 238 -1.91 8.01 -6.94
C TRP A 238 -0.52 7.37 -6.68
N GLY A 239 0.21 7.03 -7.74
CA GLY A 239 1.45 6.24 -7.73
C GLY A 239 1.27 4.93 -8.50
N THR A 240 2.36 4.23 -8.85
CA THR A 240 2.27 2.97 -9.64
C THR A 240 1.78 1.76 -8.83
N GLY A 241 1.75 1.87 -7.50
CA GLY A 241 1.37 0.79 -6.60
C GLY A 241 1.69 1.08 -5.14
N HIS A 242 1.60 0.05 -4.32
CA HIS A 242 1.96 0.07 -2.90
C HIS A 242 2.79 -1.15 -2.55
N ALA A 243 3.66 -1.04 -1.56
CA ALA A 243 4.34 -2.19 -0.99
C ALA A 243 4.47 -2.03 0.53
N ASP A 244 4.18 -3.09 1.27
CA ASP A 244 4.17 -3.03 2.73
C ASP A 244 4.57 -4.37 3.36
N LEU A 245 4.85 -4.34 4.66
CA LEU A 245 4.89 -5.54 5.49
C LEU A 245 3.45 -5.99 5.75
N LEU A 246 3.15 -7.26 5.43
CA LEU A 246 1.88 -7.91 5.77
C LEU A 246 2.05 -8.72 7.06
N GLU A 247 1.15 -8.55 8.00
CA GLU A 247 1.06 -9.35 9.22
C GLU A 247 -0.39 -9.68 9.52
N ASN A 248 -0.71 -10.97 9.55
CA ASN A 248 -2.05 -11.49 9.82
C ASN A 248 -3.16 -10.83 8.97
N GLY A 249 -2.88 -10.59 7.68
CA GLY A 249 -3.82 -9.96 6.76
C GLY A 249 -3.95 -8.43 6.88
N GLU A 250 -3.18 -7.78 7.74
CA GLU A 250 -3.09 -6.33 7.86
C GLU A 250 -1.72 -5.82 7.39
N CYS A 251 -1.68 -4.63 6.79
CA CYS A 251 -0.43 -4.01 6.37
C CYS A 251 0.13 -3.14 7.49
N LEU A 252 1.45 -2.98 7.60
CA LEU A 252 2.05 -2.20 8.69
C LEU A 252 1.59 -0.73 8.71
N LEU A 253 1.43 -0.11 7.53
CA LEU A 253 0.82 1.20 7.37
C LEU A 253 -0.67 1.05 7.07
N ASN A 254 -1.01 0.81 5.81
CA ASN A 254 -2.36 0.55 5.31
C ASN A 254 -2.25 -0.32 4.04
N CYS A 255 -3.28 -1.09 3.73
CA CYS A 255 -3.29 -1.92 2.53
C CYS A 255 -3.87 -1.22 1.29
N HIS A 256 -4.47 -0.05 1.45
CA HIS A 256 -4.95 0.79 0.33
C HIS A 256 -5.91 0.08 -0.64
N PHE A 257 -6.83 -0.77 -0.14
CA PHE A 257 -7.91 -1.30 -0.98
C PHE A 257 -8.92 -0.20 -1.37
N TYR A 258 -8.84 0.97 -0.73
CA TYR A 258 -9.62 2.17 -1.05
C TYR A 258 -8.81 3.44 -0.68
N ASP A 259 -9.05 4.54 -1.40
CA ASP A 259 -8.51 5.88 -1.09
C ASP A 259 -9.66 6.87 -1.11
N THR A 260 -9.63 7.75 -0.13
CA THR A 260 -10.68 8.66 0.22
C THR A 260 -10.73 9.93 -0.62
N ASN A 261 -9.65 10.24 -1.36
CA ASN A 261 -9.49 11.52 -2.04
C ASN A 261 -9.75 11.48 -3.56
N ASN A 262 -10.04 10.32 -4.18
CA ASN A 262 -10.23 10.27 -5.64
C ASN A 262 -10.84 8.97 -6.19
N GLU A 263 -12.07 8.65 -5.77
CA GLU A 263 -12.73 7.40 -6.15
C GLU A 263 -11.93 6.17 -5.64
N PHE A 264 -12.52 4.98 -5.69
CA PHE A 264 -11.85 3.72 -5.32
C PHE A 264 -10.40 3.68 -5.84
N VAL A 265 -9.42 3.08 -5.14
CA VAL A 265 -8.12 2.76 -5.75
C VAL A 265 -8.34 1.52 -6.59
N PRO A 266 -8.54 1.61 -7.92
CA PRO A 266 -8.59 0.42 -8.72
C PRO A 266 -7.24 -0.26 -8.66
N VAL A 267 -7.25 -1.41 -8.00
CA VAL A 267 -6.13 -2.35 -8.00
C VAL A 267 -6.17 -3.11 -9.33
N ASP A 268 -5.01 -3.26 -9.97
CA ASP A 268 -4.86 -4.19 -11.08
C ASP A 268 -4.68 -5.61 -10.51
N TYR A 269 -3.73 -5.76 -9.59
CA TYR A 269 -3.52 -6.97 -8.79
C TYR A 269 -2.76 -6.71 -7.48
N ILE A 270 -2.83 -7.68 -6.58
CA ILE A 270 -2.02 -7.81 -5.37
C ILE A 270 -1.20 -9.09 -5.47
N ASP A 271 0.10 -8.95 -5.26
CA ASP A 271 1.02 -10.04 -5.02
C ASP A 271 1.42 -10.09 -3.55
N VAL A 272 1.51 -11.30 -3.00
CA VAL A 272 2.01 -11.53 -1.65
C VAL A 272 3.11 -12.59 -1.69
N TRP A 273 4.28 -12.26 -1.16
CA TRP A 273 5.32 -13.24 -0.85
C TRP A 273 5.19 -13.66 0.61
N ILE A 274 4.80 -14.91 0.84
CA ILE A 274 4.61 -15.47 2.17
C ILE A 274 5.98 -15.79 2.77
N LEU A 275 6.24 -15.22 3.94
CA LEU A 275 7.49 -15.41 4.69
C LEU A 275 7.22 -16.31 5.89
N ASN A 276 8.16 -17.23 6.16
CA ASN A 276 8.13 -18.14 7.30
C ASN A 276 8.90 -17.59 8.49
#